data_AF-A0A520WUY2-F1
#
_entry.id   AF-A0A520WUY2-F1
#
_cell.length_a   1.000
_cell.length_b   1.000
_cell.length_c   1.000
_cell.angle_alpha   90.00
_cell.angle_beta   90.00
_cell.angle_gamma   90.00
#
_symmetry.space_group_name_H-M   'P 1'
#
loop_
_entity.id
_entity.type
_entity.pdbx_description
1 polymer ?
#
loop_
_entity_poly.entity_id
_entity_poly.type
_entity_poly.pdbx_seq_one_letter_code
_entity_poly.pdbx_strand_id
1 'polypeptide(L)'
;DMMDKVGNKSAKQEIAMIKVQAPNMALRIIDDAIQAHGGGGVSEDYGLASAYAHQRTLRLADGPDEVHARSIARMELGKHQPNDGPTANALRGSNARSASAGSAAASAGMSSGDVGVSR
;
A
#
# COMPACT_ATOMS: atom_id res chain seq x y z
N ASP A 1 -6.30 -23.22 0.95
CA ASP A 1 -6.02 -21.84 1.38
C ASP A 1 -6.28 -20.88 0.20
N MET A 2 -6.20 -19.55 0.30
CA MET A 2 -6.55 -18.62 -0.80
C MET A 2 -5.90 -18.96 -2.17
N MET A 3 -4.68 -19.50 -2.17
CA MET A 3 -3.98 -19.98 -3.36
C MET A 3 -4.67 -21.17 -4.06
N ASP A 4 -5.29 -22.07 -3.30
CA ASP A 4 -6.05 -23.23 -3.81
C ASP A 4 -7.46 -22.84 -4.28
N LYS A 5 -8.00 -21.72 -3.78
CA LYS A 5 -9.41 -21.32 -3.98
C LYS A 5 -9.61 -20.30 -5.11
N VAL A 6 -8.67 -19.38 -5.31
CA VAL A 6 -8.81 -18.28 -6.29
C VAL A 6 -7.63 -18.17 -7.27
N GLY A 7 -6.66 -19.07 -7.16
CA GLY A 7 -5.51 -19.20 -8.07
C GLY A 7 -4.41 -18.15 -7.86
N ASN A 8 -3.19 -18.45 -8.32
CA ASN A 8 -1.99 -17.63 -8.09
C ASN A 8 -2.11 -16.15 -8.48
N LYS A 9 -3.06 -15.76 -9.34
CA LYS A 9 -3.24 -14.37 -9.78
C LYS A 9 -3.91 -13.47 -8.75
N SER A 10 -4.81 -14.00 -7.94
CA SER A 10 -5.54 -13.28 -6.89
C SER A 10 -4.80 -13.35 -5.54
N ALA A 11 -4.05 -14.43 -5.29
CA ALA A 11 -3.20 -14.58 -4.09
C ALA A 11 -1.84 -13.85 -4.18
N LYS A 12 -1.57 -13.10 -5.27
CA LYS A 12 -0.28 -12.41 -5.48
C LYS A 12 0.14 -11.53 -4.30
N GLN A 13 -0.82 -10.92 -3.63
CA GLN A 13 -0.55 -10.05 -2.50
C GLN A 13 -0.09 -10.82 -1.27
N GLU A 14 -0.75 -11.93 -0.94
CA GLU A 14 -0.34 -12.81 0.16
C GLU A 14 1.05 -13.41 -0.08
N ILE A 15 1.30 -13.84 -1.33
CA ILE A 15 2.61 -14.36 -1.76
C ILE A 15 3.69 -13.28 -1.63
N ALA A 16 3.42 -12.04 -2.03
CA ALA A 16 4.37 -10.94 -1.89
C ALA A 16 4.63 -10.60 -0.42
N MET A 17 3.61 -10.62 0.44
CA MET A 17 3.76 -10.34 1.88
C MET A 17 4.67 -11.38 2.55
N ILE A 18 4.40 -12.67 2.35
CA ILE A 18 5.23 -13.72 2.97
C ILE A 18 6.66 -13.71 2.42
N LYS A 19 6.84 -13.37 1.13
CA LYS A 19 8.17 -13.30 0.51
C LYS A 19 9.07 -12.23 1.14
N VAL A 20 8.51 -11.14 1.64
CA VAL A 20 9.25 -10.10 2.38
C VAL A 20 9.47 -10.52 3.83
N GLN A 21 8.45 -11.07 4.49
CA GLN A 21 8.54 -11.32 5.93
C GLN A 21 9.37 -12.57 6.28
N ALA A 22 9.30 -13.63 5.47
CA ALA A 22 9.96 -14.89 5.78
C ALA A 22 11.50 -14.80 5.81
N PRO A 23 12.19 -14.20 4.82
CA PRO A 23 13.65 -14.07 4.87
C PRO A 23 14.12 -13.16 6.01
N ASN A 24 13.36 -12.10 6.32
CA ASN A 24 13.68 -11.18 7.41
C ASN A 24 13.57 -11.86 8.78
N MET A 25 12.56 -12.71 8.97
CA MET A 25 12.44 -13.52 10.19
C MET A 25 13.55 -14.58 10.28
N ALA A 26 13.84 -15.27 9.17
CA ALA A 26 14.90 -16.28 9.14
C ALA A 26 16.28 -15.69 9.47
N LEU A 27 16.61 -14.51 8.92
CA LEU A 27 17.86 -13.82 9.25
C LEU A 27 18.00 -13.53 10.74
N ARG A 28 16.93 -13.09 11.42
CA ARG A 28 16.96 -12.82 12.86
C ARG A 28 17.23 -14.08 13.68
N ILE A 29 16.56 -15.18 13.35
CA ILE A 29 16.75 -16.46 14.04
C ILE A 29 18.17 -16.98 13.85
N ILE A 30 18.71 -16.86 12.64
CA ILE A 30 20.08 -17.29 12.35
C ILE A 30 21.09 -16.41 13.10
N ASP A 31 20.85 -15.11 13.17
CA ASP A 31 21.71 -14.17 13.93
C ASP A 31 21.71 -14.50 15.43
N ASP A 32 20.53 -14.77 16.01
CA ASP A 32 20.42 -15.21 17.41
C ASP A 32 21.19 -16.54 17.63
N ALA A 33 21.14 -17.46 16.68
CA ALA A 33 21.88 -18.72 16.73
C ALA A 33 23.41 -18.50 16.62
N ILE A 34 23.87 -17.61 15.75
CA ILE A 34 25.28 -17.22 15.66
C ILE A 34 25.75 -16.66 16.99
N GLN A 35 24.98 -15.75 17.57
CA GLN A 35 25.30 -15.11 18.84
C GLN A 35 25.40 -16.12 19.99
N ALA A 36 24.53 -17.13 20.01
CA ALA A 36 24.58 -18.22 21.01
C ALA A 36 25.83 -19.11 20.87
N HIS A 37 26.37 -19.29 19.66
CA HIS A 37 27.57 -20.10 19.40
C HIS A 37 28.89 -19.29 19.51
N GLY A 38 28.82 -17.98 19.77
CA GLY A 38 29.99 -17.11 19.91
C GLY A 38 30.88 -17.13 18.66
N GLY A 39 32.20 -17.21 18.84
CA GLY A 39 33.14 -17.28 17.71
C GLY A 39 32.96 -18.49 16.80
N GLY A 40 32.36 -19.58 17.30
CA GLY A 40 31.99 -20.73 16.47
C GLY A 40 30.79 -20.44 15.55
N GLY A 41 29.90 -19.51 15.91
CA GLY A 41 28.75 -19.18 15.07
C GLY A 41 29.13 -18.59 13.71
N VAL A 42 30.31 -17.97 13.61
CA VAL A 42 30.86 -17.41 12.36
C VAL A 42 31.86 -18.33 11.66
N SER A 43 32.17 -19.50 12.25
CA SER A 43 33.02 -20.50 11.62
C SER A 43 32.22 -21.42 10.68
N GLU A 44 32.92 -22.27 9.95
CA GLU A 44 32.29 -23.27 9.08
C GLU A 44 31.73 -24.47 9.87
N ASP A 45 32.02 -24.58 11.17
CA ASP A 45 31.71 -25.77 11.98
C ASP A 45 30.21 -26.02 12.13
N TYR A 46 29.41 -24.95 12.20
CA TYR A 46 27.96 -25.02 12.41
C TYR A 46 27.15 -24.65 11.16
N GLY A 47 27.80 -24.22 10.08
CA GLY A 47 27.15 -23.78 8.85
C GLY A 47 26.27 -22.53 8.95
N LEU A 48 26.20 -21.88 10.13
CA LEU A 48 25.34 -20.73 10.39
C LEU A 48 25.72 -19.50 9.54
N ALA A 49 27.03 -19.27 9.34
CA ALA A 49 27.52 -18.20 8.47
C ALA A 49 27.04 -18.36 7.01
N SER A 50 27.07 -19.58 6.48
CA SER A 50 26.60 -19.89 5.12
C SER A 50 25.09 -19.70 5.00
N ALA A 51 24.34 -20.18 6.01
CA ALA A 51 22.89 -20.01 6.07
C ALA A 51 22.49 -18.53 6.10
N TYR A 52 23.19 -17.70 6.89
CA TYR A 52 22.97 -16.25 6.94
C TYR A 52 23.18 -15.59 5.56
N ALA A 53 24.28 -15.92 4.88
CA ALA A 53 24.59 -15.40 3.56
C ALA A 53 23.55 -15.81 2.50
N HIS A 54 23.07 -17.06 2.55
CA HIS A 54 22.02 -17.56 1.66
C HIS A 54 20.70 -16.82 1.88
N GLN A 55 20.26 -16.67 3.13
CA GLN A 55 19.03 -15.92 3.45
C GLN A 55 19.13 -14.45 3.04
N ARG A 56 20.30 -13.83 3.17
CA ARG A 56 20.53 -12.46 2.69
C ARG A 56 20.37 -12.34 1.18
N THR A 57 20.82 -13.35 0.44
CA THR A 57 20.67 -13.39 -1.03
C THR A 57 19.22 -13.53 -1.46
N LEU A 58 18.39 -14.26 -0.71
CA LEU A 58 16.95 -14.42 -1.00
C LEU A 58 16.15 -13.12 -0.93
N ARG A 59 16.67 -12.09 -0.26
CA ARG A 59 16.10 -10.74 -0.24
C ARG A 59 16.36 -9.96 -1.53
N LEU A 60 17.22 -10.46 -2.41
CA LEU A 60 17.57 -9.85 -3.70
C LEU A 60 17.04 -10.68 -4.88
N ALA A 61 17.07 -12.01 -4.78
CA ALA A 61 16.90 -12.92 -5.91
C ALA A 61 15.53 -12.85 -6.63
N ASP A 62 14.43 -12.64 -5.91
CA ASP A 62 13.05 -12.67 -6.49
C ASP A 62 12.38 -11.29 -6.54
N GLY A 63 13.19 -10.23 -6.57
CA GLY A 63 12.74 -8.85 -6.41
C GLY A 63 13.07 -8.34 -5.01
N PRO A 64 13.80 -7.21 -4.91
CA PRO A 64 14.13 -6.60 -3.61
C PRO A 64 12.88 -6.36 -2.76
N ASP A 65 13.05 -6.45 -1.43
CA ASP A 65 11.95 -6.25 -0.47
C ASP A 65 11.19 -4.95 -0.72
N GLU A 66 11.86 -3.89 -1.17
CA GLU A 66 11.29 -2.58 -1.45
C GLU A 66 10.33 -2.61 -2.65
N VAL A 67 10.60 -3.46 -3.64
CA VAL A 67 9.75 -3.63 -4.83
C VAL A 67 8.45 -4.36 -4.44
N HIS A 68 8.56 -5.39 -3.60
CA HIS A 68 7.41 -6.11 -3.07
C HIS A 68 6.60 -5.23 -2.13
N ALA A 69 7.25 -4.51 -1.20
CA ALA A 69 6.59 -3.58 -0.28
C ALA A 69 5.84 -2.46 -1.03
N ARG A 70 6.43 -1.89 -2.08
CA ARG A 70 5.74 -0.89 -2.93
C ARG A 70 4.52 -1.49 -3.62
N SER A 71 4.62 -2.72 -4.11
CA SER A 71 3.50 -3.40 -4.79
C SER A 71 2.37 -3.71 -3.81
N ILE A 72 2.70 -4.17 -2.60
CA ILE A 72 1.74 -4.39 -1.50
C ILE A 72 1.06 -3.08 -1.12
N ALA A 73 1.81 -2.00 -0.94
CA ALA A 73 1.27 -0.69 -0.58
C ALA A 73 0.28 -0.15 -1.62
N ARG A 74 0.58 -0.30 -2.92
CA ARG A 74 -0.34 0.09 -4.00
C ARG A 74 -1.63 -0.72 -3.98
N MET A 75 -1.53 -2.04 -3.76
CA MET A 75 -2.71 -2.91 -3.68
C MET A 75 -3.55 -2.60 -2.45
N GLU A 76 -2.94 -2.37 -1.28
CA GLU A 76 -3.67 -2.02 -0.06
C GLU A 76 -4.31 -0.63 -0.12
N LEU A 77 -3.63 0.37 -0.67
CA LEU A 77 -4.20 1.71 -0.85
C LEU A 77 -5.37 1.71 -1.84
N GLY A 78 -5.31 0.87 -2.89
CA GLY A 78 -6.42 0.72 -3.84
C GLY A 78 -7.69 0.13 -3.19
N LYS A 79 -7.55 -0.73 -2.18
CA LYS A 79 -8.66 -1.30 -1.40
C LYS A 79 -9.23 -0.31 -0.39
N HIS A 80 -8.37 0.50 0.22
CA HIS A 80 -8.72 1.44 1.29
C HIS A 80 -8.63 2.89 0.85
N GLN A 81 -9.02 3.20 -0.41
CA GLN A 81 -9.04 4.60 -0.85
C GLN A 81 -9.82 5.41 0.18
N PRO A 82 -9.21 6.41 0.82
CA PRO A 82 -9.95 7.27 1.72
C PRO A 82 -11.08 7.86 0.88
N ASN A 83 -12.33 7.69 1.32
CA ASN A 83 -13.44 8.47 0.77
C ASN A 83 -12.95 9.91 0.81
N ASP A 84 -12.74 10.52 -0.37
CA ASP A 84 -12.21 11.86 -0.47
C ASP A 84 -13.12 12.77 0.35
N GLY A 85 -12.68 13.10 1.57
CA GLY A 85 -13.22 14.25 2.29
C GLY A 85 -13.16 15.42 1.31
N PRO A 86 -14.15 16.33 1.35
CA PRO A 86 -14.37 17.32 0.31
C PRO A 86 -13.03 17.92 -0.11
N THR A 87 -12.68 17.73 -1.39
CA THR A 87 -11.40 18.18 -1.93
C THR A 87 -11.17 19.64 -1.54
N ALA A 88 -9.92 20.07 -1.37
CA ALA A 88 -9.62 21.46 -1.02
C ALA A 88 -10.30 22.48 -1.96
N ASN A 89 -10.59 22.06 -3.20
CA ASN A 89 -11.37 22.83 -4.17
C ASN A 89 -12.88 22.88 -3.84
N ALA A 90 -13.47 21.79 -3.35
CA ALA A 90 -14.85 21.74 -2.88
C ALA A 90 -15.09 22.61 -1.63
N LEU A 91 -14.10 22.72 -0.74
CA LEU A 91 -14.16 23.61 0.45
C LEU A 91 -14.03 25.11 0.09
N ARG A 92 -13.39 25.44 -1.03
CA ARG A 92 -13.25 26.82 -1.51
C ARG A 92 -14.56 27.39 -2.07
N GLY A 93 -15.38 26.55 -2.72
CA GLY A 93 -16.63 26.97 -3.37
C GLY A 93 -17.83 27.12 -2.43
N SER A 94 -17.81 26.50 -1.24
CA SER A 94 -18.86 26.65 -0.23
C SER A 94 -18.75 27.98 0.54
N ASN A 95 -17.52 28.41 0.88
CA ASN A 95 -17.30 29.68 1.58
C ASN A 95 -17.57 30.91 0.68
N ALA A 96 -17.30 30.82 -0.63
CA ALA A 96 -17.54 31.92 -1.56
C ALA A 96 -19.03 32.24 -1.79
N ARG A 97 -19.93 31.24 -1.65
CA ARG A 97 -21.39 31.45 -1.80
C ARG A 97 -22.07 31.96 -0.52
N SER A 98 -21.45 31.78 0.64
CA SER A 98 -21.97 32.34 1.90
C SER A 98 -21.60 33.81 2.14
N ALA A 99 -20.53 34.29 1.49
CA ALA A 99 -20.05 35.67 1.62
C ALA A 99 -20.79 36.68 0.73
N SER A 100 -21.58 36.23 -0.26
CA SER A 100 -22.33 37.11 -1.17
C SER A 100 -23.86 37.11 -0.96
N ALA A 101 -24.39 36.31 -0.03
CA ALA A 101 -25.81 36.32 0.31
C ALA A 101 -26.09 37.35 1.41
N GLY A 102 -25.91 38.63 1.07
CA GLY A 102 -26.00 39.72 2.03
C GLY A 102 -26.20 41.11 1.42
N SER A 103 -26.94 41.25 0.32
CA SER A 103 -27.78 42.44 0.06
C SER A 103 -28.56 42.32 -1.25
N ALA A 104 -29.71 43.01 -1.28
CA ALA A 104 -30.58 43.33 -2.40
C ALA A 104 -31.73 42.33 -2.68
N ALA A 105 -32.90 42.78 -2.23
CA ALA A 105 -34.22 42.29 -2.57
C ALA A 105 -34.65 42.64 -4.01
N ALA A 106 -35.65 41.89 -4.48
CA ALA A 106 -36.72 42.27 -5.41
C ALA A 106 -36.41 42.50 -6.90
N SER A 107 -36.87 41.57 -7.75
CA SER A 107 -37.70 41.78 -8.95
C SER A 107 -37.93 40.42 -9.64
N ALA A 108 -39.12 39.83 -9.56
CA ALA A 108 -40.19 39.95 -10.54
C ALA A 108 -39.93 39.21 -11.88
N GLY A 109 -40.66 38.10 -12.09
CA GLY A 109 -41.30 37.75 -13.37
C GLY A 109 -40.50 37.00 -14.45
N MET A 110 -41.24 36.09 -15.11
CA MET A 110 -41.02 35.49 -16.45
C MET A 110 -40.15 34.21 -16.44
N SER A 111 -40.71 32.99 -16.48
CA SER A 111 -41.57 32.32 -17.47
C SER A 111 -40.91 32.08 -18.83
N SER A 112 -41.14 30.87 -19.37
CA SER A 112 -40.69 30.31 -20.66
C SER A 112 -39.27 29.78 -20.60
N GLY A 113 -38.99 28.48 -20.70
CA GLY A 113 -39.50 27.54 -21.70
C GLY A 113 -38.26 27.03 -22.45
N ASP A 114 -38.16 25.71 -22.59
CA ASP A 114 -37.52 25.04 -23.73
C ASP A 114 -36.10 25.48 -24.15
N VAL A 115 -35.07 24.70 -23.84
CA VAL A 115 -34.24 24.08 -24.89
C VAL A 115 -33.57 22.82 -24.31
N GLY A 116 -33.91 21.66 -24.87
CA GLY A 116 -33.11 20.45 -24.68
C GLY A 116 -31.74 20.53 -25.37
N VAL A 117 -30.96 19.46 -25.24
CA VAL A 117 -30.34 18.70 -26.34
C VAL A 117 -29.19 17.86 -25.77
N SER A 118 -29.36 16.56 -25.95
CA SER A 118 -28.34 15.52 -25.93
C SER A 118 -27.19 15.84 -26.88
N ARG A 119 -25.95 15.61 -26.46
CA ARG A 119 -24.90 14.97 -27.25
C ARG A 119 -23.91 14.32 -26.29
#